data_AF-A0A496RY52-F1
#
_entry.id   AF-A0A496RY52-F1
#
_cell.length_a   1.000
_cell.length_b   1.000
_cell.length_c   1.000
_cell.angle_alpha   90.00
_cell.angle_beta   90.00
_cell.angle_gamma   90.00
#
_symmetry.space_group_name_H-M   'P 1'
#
loop_
_entity.id
_entity.type
_entity.pdbx_description
1 polymer ?
#
loop_
_entity_poly.entity_id
_entity_poly.type
_entity_poly.pdbx_seq_one_letter_code
_entity_poly.pdbx_strand_id
1 'polypeptide(L)' 'MSEKGIEGIVTTWGTRLQVPAAVLRALGLGAGDRVEWMIREEDGKRVAILRKKEEVKSGK' A
#
# COMPACT_ATOMS: atom_id res chain seq x y z
N MET A 1 -21.12 -3.93 0.89
CA MET A 1 -19.84 -4.51 0.43
C MET A 1 -19.07 -4.89 1.69
N SER A 2 -18.66 -6.15 1.83
CA SER A 2 -17.99 -6.64 3.05
C SER A 2 -16.51 -6.25 3.00
N GLU A 3 -16.08 -5.35 3.88
CA GLU A 3 -14.67 -5.04 4.08
C GLU A 3 -13.99 -6.25 4.75
N LYS A 4 -13.26 -7.05 3.98
CA LYS A 4 -12.36 -8.05 4.55
C LYS A 4 -11.04 -7.35 4.85
N GLY A 5 -10.83 -7.01 6.13
CA GLY A 5 -9.54 -6.55 6.63
C GLY A 5 -8.48 -7.63 6.47
N ILE A 6 -7.28 -7.24 6.05
CA ILE A 6 -6.11 -8.11 5.98
C ILE A 6 -5.10 -7.57 7.01
N GLU A 7 -4.76 -8.39 8.00
CA GLU A 7 -3.80 -8.04 9.05
C GLU A 7 -2.35 -8.27 8.58
N GLY A 8 -1.41 -7.50 9.15
CA GLY A 8 0.02 -7.59 8.84
C GLY A 8 0.87 -7.24 10.05
N ILE A 9 2.14 -7.66 10.03
CA ILE A 9 3.09 -7.47 11.13
C ILE A 9 4.14 -6.42 10.75
N VAL A 10 4.41 -5.50 11.67
CA VAL A 10 5.54 -4.57 11.59
C VAL A 10 6.74 -5.19 12.32
N THR A 11 7.89 -5.26 11.65
CA THR A 11 9.14 -5.78 12.26
C THR A 11 10.19 -4.66 12.40
N THR A 12 11.02 -4.75 13.44
CA THR A 12 11.93 -3.69 13.89
C THR A 12 13.24 -3.57 13.12
N TRP A 13 13.60 -4.52 12.25
CA TRP A 13 14.84 -4.42 11.47
C TRP A 13 14.65 -3.51 10.26
N GLY A 14 14.89 -2.21 10.45
CA GLY A 14 14.71 -1.18 9.43
C GLY A 14 13.25 -1.10 8.98
N THR A 15 12.33 -0.83 9.91
CA THR A 15 10.86 -0.71 9.77
C THR A 15 10.32 -1.24 8.44
N ARG A 16 10.31 -2.56 8.29
CA ARG A 16 9.70 -3.24 7.13
C ARG A 16 8.27 -3.63 7.48
N LEU A 17 7.33 -3.13 6.69
CA LEU A 17 5.94 -3.59 6.71
C LEU A 17 5.79 -4.75 5.74
N GLN A 18 5.32 -5.90 6.21
CA GLN A 18 4.96 -7.01 5.34
C GLN A 18 3.54 -6.82 4.85
N VAL A 19 3.39 -6.65 3.54
CA VAL A 19 2.09 -6.57 2.88
C VAL A 19 1.76 -7.94 2.30
N PRO A 20 0.61 -8.54 2.65
CA PRO A 20 0.25 -9.85 2.12
C PRO A 20 0.15 -9.85 0.59
N ALA A 21 0.56 -10.96 -0.03
CA ALA A 21 0.63 -11.08 -1.50
C ALA A 21 -0.73 -10.81 -2.18
N ALA A 22 -1.84 -11.12 -1.52
CA ALA A 22 -3.18 -10.83 -2.03
C ALA A 22 -3.43 -9.32 -2.21
N VAL A 23 -2.94 -8.49 -1.28
CA VAL A 23 -3.05 -7.02 -1.35
C VAL A 23 -2.18 -6.49 -2.50
N LEU A 24 -0.94 -6.97 -2.62
CA LEU A 24 -0.05 -6.57 -3.71
C LEU A 24 -0.65 -6.88 -5.08
N ARG A 25 -1.24 -8.08 -5.24
CA ARG A 25 -1.93 -8.49 -6.47
C ARG A 25 -3.15 -7.62 -6.77
N ALA A 26 -3.97 -7.33 -5.75
CA ALA A 26 -5.14 -6.47 -5.91
C ALA A 26 -4.76 -5.03 -6.33
N LEU A 27 -3.61 -4.53 -5.88
CA LEU A 27 -3.07 -3.22 -6.24
C LEU A 27 -2.24 -3.23 -7.55
N GLY A 28 -2.04 -4.40 -8.17
CA GLY A 28 -1.18 -4.54 -9.35
C GLY A 28 0.29 -4.17 -9.08
N LEU A 29 0.79 -4.39 -7.87
CA LEU A 29 2.15 -4.06 -7.45
C LEU A 29 3.10 -5.25 -7.63
N GLY A 30 4.24 -4.97 -8.28
CA GLY A 30 5.40 -5.86 -8.40
C GLY A 30 6.63 -5.31 -7.67
N ALA A 31 7.68 -6.12 -7.60
CA ALA A 31 8.97 -5.68 -7.07
C ALA A 31 9.56 -4.57 -7.95
N GLY A 32 9.94 -3.45 -7.34
CA GLY A 32 10.51 -2.28 -8.04
C GLY A 32 9.48 -1.22 -8.45
N ASP A 33 8.18 -1.49 -8.34
CA ASP A 33 7.15 -0.48 -8.58
C ASP A 33 7.27 0.69 -7.60
N ARG A 34 7.02 1.90 -8.10
CA ARG A 34 6.92 3.10 -7.27
C ARG A 34 5.54 3.21 -6.66
N VAL A 35 5.49 3.59 -5.39
CA VAL A 35 4.24 3.75 -4.64
C VAL A 35 4.21 5.07 -3.90
N GLU A 36 3.00 5.52 -3.58
CA GLU A 36 2.73 6.68 -2.74
C GLU A 36 1.92 6.24 -1.52
N TRP A 37 2.27 6.81 -0.37
CA TRP A 37 1.55 6.63 0.88
C TRP A 37 0.86 7.93 1.25
N MET A 38 -0.41 7.85 1.60
CA MET A 38 -1.15 8.95 2.23
C MET A 38 -1.65 8.51 3.59
N ILE A 39 -1.62 9.42 4.55
CA ILE A 39 -2.21 9.22 5.87
C ILE A 39 -3.40 10.19 5.99
N ARG A 40 -4.55 9.68 6.40
CA ARG A 40 -5.78 10.45 6.62
C ARG A 40 -6.40 10.06 7.95
N GLU A 41 -7.26 10.92 8.46
CA GLU A 41 -8.05 10.64 9.66
C GLU A 41 -9.52 10.47 9.27
N GLU A 42 -10.07 9.30 9.55
CA GLU A 42 -11.45 8.91 9.24
C GLU A 42 -12.05 8.26 10.49
N ASP A 43 -13.18 8.79 10.99
CA ASP A 43 -13.86 8.33 12.21
C ASP A 43 -12.94 8.18 13.45
N GLY A 44 -12.02 9.14 13.62
CA GLY A 44 -11.03 9.15 14.71
C GLY A 44 -9.92 8.10 14.57
N LYS A 45 -9.82 7.42 13.42
CA LYS A 45 -8.79 6.43 13.11
C LYS A 45 -7.83 6.99 12.06
N ARG A 46 -6.53 6.75 12.25
CA ARG A 46 -5.53 7.02 11.22
C ARG A 46 -5.53 5.90 10.19
N VAL A 47 -5.85 6.24 8.94
CA VAL A 47 -5.88 5.33 7.81
C VAL A 47 -4.68 5.62 6.92
N ALA A 48 -3.90 4.57 6.60
CA ALA A 48 -2.83 4.64 5.63
C ALA A 48 -3.31 4.05 4.29
N ILE A 49 -3.19 4.82 3.22
CA ILE A 49 -3.59 4.42 1.87
C ILE A 49 -2.34 4.26 1.02
N LEU A 50 -2.10 3.05 0.54
CA LEU A 50 -1.07 2.71 -0.43
C LEU A 50 -1.62 2.84 -1.85
N ARG A 51 -0.97 3.61 -2.72
CA ARG A 51 -1.30 3.71 -4.15
C ARG A 51 -0.09 3.41 -5.03
N LYS A 52 -0.30 2.67 -6.11
CA LYS A 52 0.70 2.56 -7.18
C LYS A 52 0.84 3.91 -7.87
N LYS A 53 2.06 4.41 -8.04
CA LYS A 53 2.29 5.56 -8.92
C LYS A 53 2.31 5.07 -10.35
N GLU A 54 1.42 5.62 -11.18
CA GLU A 54 1.53 5.46 -12.62
C GLU A 54 2.79 6.17 -13.09
N GLU A 55 3.67 5.46 -13.80
CA GLU A 55 4.73 6.11 -14.54
C GLU A 55 4.07 6.89 -15.67
N VAL A 56 4.06 8.21 -15.56
CA VAL A 56 3.74 9.08 -16.70
C VAL A 56 4.77 8.72 -17.76
N LYS A 57 4.37 7.99 -18.80
CA LYS A 57 5.19 7.82 -19.99
C LYS A 57 5.40 9.22 -20.55
N SER A 58 6.52 9.85 -20.18
CA SER A 58 7.01 11.01 -20.91
C SER A 58 7.20 10.55 -22.34
N GLY A 59 6.25 10.94 -23.20
CA GLY A 59 6.32 10.77 -24.63
C GLY A 59 7.65 11.32 -25.12
N LYS A 60 8.32 10.49 -25.90
CA LYS A 60 9.59 10.76 -26.56
C LYS A 60 9.43 11.85 -27.62
#